data_AF-A0A535U1M3-F1
#
_entry.id   AF-A0A535U1M3-F1
#
_cell.length_a   1.000
_cell.length_b   1.000
_cell.length_c   1.000
_cell.angle_alpha   90.00
_cell.angle_beta   90.00
_cell.angle_gamma   90.00
#
_symmetry.space_group_name_H-M   'P 1'
#
loop_
_entity.id
_entity.type
_entity.pdbx_description
1 polymer ?
#
loop_
_entity_poly.entity_id
_entity_poly.type
_entity_poly.pdbx_seq_one_letter_code
_entity_poly.pdbx_strand_id
1 'polypeptide(L)'
;MALGLSLIFGVLYLVGGRRPVRLVDARPRWNSRRWRAVAFFVALSLVAAGLSGPVDALARASMATRTAQLIALLMGVAPLLVLGAPEPRFRRLLNGRARPSRRSFATPILAFLLFNGAIVLAYLPSVYRVTAGPGWPRELGQIAMVGLAYFFWSQVIAQPAAECQLSHLGRAVVLFLSSAQLRILGV
;
A
#
# COMPACT_ATOMS: atom_id res chain seq x y z
N MET A 1 -14.02 -11.03 3.57
CA MET A 1 -13.05 -11.37 2.48
C MET A 1 -11.59 -11.05 2.83
N ALA A 2 -11.33 -10.00 3.61
CA ALA A 2 -9.98 -9.49 3.91
C ALA A 2 -9.01 -10.48 4.61
N LEU A 3 -9.51 -11.33 5.51
CA LEU A 3 -8.69 -12.35 6.19
C LEU A 3 -8.15 -13.38 5.18
N GLY A 4 -8.99 -13.83 4.25
CA GLY A 4 -8.59 -14.77 3.19
C GLY A 4 -7.53 -14.19 2.27
N LEU A 5 -7.70 -12.94 1.81
CA LEU A 5 -6.70 -12.23 1.02
C LEU A 5 -5.39 -12.06 1.78
N SER A 6 -5.46 -11.70 3.05
CA SER A 6 -4.27 -11.53 3.88
C SER A 6 -3.49 -12.84 3.99
N LEU A 7 -4.19 -13.94 4.27
CA LEU A 7 -3.60 -15.27 4.40
C LEU A 7 -2.96 -15.73 3.09
N ILE A 8 -3.64 -15.50 1.95
CA ILE A 8 -3.10 -15.76 0.61
C ILE A 8 -1.82 -14.95 0.39
N PHE A 9 -1.83 -13.64 0.60
CA PHE A 9 -0.64 -12.80 0.42
C PHE A 9 0.52 -13.21 1.33
N GLY A 10 0.24 -13.62 2.58
CA GLY A 10 1.22 -14.16 3.52
C GLY A 10 1.87 -15.45 3.00
N VAL A 11 1.07 -16.40 2.53
CA VAL A 11 1.55 -17.66 1.94
C VAL A 11 2.39 -17.39 0.68
N LEU A 12 1.91 -16.54 -0.23
CA LEU A 12 2.64 -16.17 -1.45
C LEU A 12 3.99 -15.51 -1.12
N TYR A 13 4.04 -14.68 -0.08
CA TYR A 13 5.27 -14.02 0.38
C TYR A 13 6.31 -15.00 0.96
N LEU A 14 5.85 -16.05 1.66
CA LEU A 14 6.69 -17.13 2.17
C LEU A 14 7.20 -18.02 1.05
N VAL A 15 6.32 -18.47 0.15
CA VAL A 15 6.66 -19.34 -0.99
C VAL A 15 7.65 -18.66 -1.93
N GLY A 16 7.44 -17.37 -2.25
CA GLY A 16 8.38 -16.57 -3.06
C GLY A 16 9.74 -16.30 -2.37
N GLY A 17 9.84 -16.57 -1.06
CA GLY A 17 11.06 -16.48 -0.27
C GLY A 17 11.88 -17.77 -0.18
N ARG A 18 11.34 -18.94 -0.55
CA ARG A 18 12.01 -20.25 -0.36
C ARG A 18 13.09 -20.58 -1.41
N ARG A 19 13.12 -19.89 -2.56
CA ARG A 19 14.17 -20.08 -3.58
C ARG A 19 15.30 -19.05 -3.40
N PRO A 20 16.57 -19.47 -3.21
CA PRO A 20 17.68 -18.56 -2.99
C PRO A 20 17.92 -17.71 -4.24
N VAL A 21 18.27 -16.45 -4.01
CA VAL A 21 18.45 -15.45 -5.07
C VAL A 21 19.91 -15.10 -5.05
N ARG A 22 20.62 -15.43 -6.13
CA ARG A 22 21.85 -14.71 -6.46
C ARG A 22 21.41 -13.37 -7.03
N LEU A 23 21.32 -12.37 -6.15
CA LEU A 23 21.42 -10.98 -6.57
C LEU A 23 22.87 -10.83 -7.00
N VAL A 24 23.10 -10.88 -8.32
CA VAL A 24 24.35 -10.44 -8.91
C VAL A 24 24.49 -8.97 -8.47
N ASP A 25 25.51 -8.70 -7.65
CA ASP A 25 25.98 -7.38 -7.21
C ASP A 25 25.36 -6.63 -6.01
N ALA A 26 24.60 -7.27 -5.11
CA ALA A 26 24.24 -6.62 -3.83
C ALA A 26 24.65 -7.44 -2.61
N ARG A 27 25.61 -6.94 -1.82
CA ARG A 27 26.05 -7.54 -0.54
C ARG A 27 24.81 -7.80 0.35
N PRO A 28 24.46 -9.06 0.65
CA PRO A 28 23.26 -9.35 1.41
C PRO A 28 23.52 -9.11 2.90
N ARG A 29 23.12 -7.94 3.42
CA ARG A 29 23.00 -7.76 4.88
C ARG A 29 21.82 -8.60 5.37
N TRP A 30 22.10 -9.76 5.96
CA TRP A 30 21.15 -10.76 6.48
C TRP A 30 20.01 -10.15 7.32
N ASN A 31 20.32 -9.09 8.06
CA ASN A 31 19.36 -8.35 8.90
C ASN A 31 18.22 -7.71 8.10
N SER A 32 18.51 -7.16 6.91
CA SER A 32 17.52 -6.47 6.07
C SER A 32 16.38 -7.38 5.60
N ARG A 33 16.63 -8.68 5.45
CA ARG A 33 15.61 -9.65 4.99
C ARG A 33 14.58 -9.97 6.06
N ARG A 34 15.00 -10.03 7.33
CA ARG A 34 14.12 -10.30 8.49
C ARG A 34 13.24 -9.09 8.79
N TRP A 35 13.82 -7.89 8.83
CA TRP A 35 13.05 -6.65 9.02
C TRP A 35 11.98 -6.43 7.95
N ARG A 36 12.27 -6.75 6.68
CA ARG A 36 11.29 -6.69 5.59
C ARG A 36 10.17 -7.71 5.77
N ALA A 37 10.49 -8.91 6.24
CA ALA A 37 9.46 -9.90 6.52
C ALA A 37 8.57 -9.46 7.68
N VAL A 38 9.17 -8.95 8.77
CA VAL A 38 8.43 -8.40 9.91
C VAL A 38 7.54 -7.25 9.47
N ALA A 39 8.06 -6.27 8.72
CA ALA A 39 7.28 -5.15 8.19
C ALA A 39 6.10 -5.64 7.34
N PHE A 40 6.31 -6.63 6.47
CA PHE A 40 5.24 -7.20 5.64
C PHE A 40 4.16 -7.90 6.49
N PHE A 41 4.55 -8.76 7.44
CA PHE A 41 3.59 -9.47 8.28
C PHE A 41 2.87 -8.56 9.26
N VAL A 42 3.53 -7.54 9.80
CA VAL A 42 2.90 -6.51 10.63
C VAL A 42 1.86 -5.76 9.78
N ALA A 43 2.23 -5.31 8.58
CA ALA A 43 1.31 -4.62 7.69
C ALA A 43 0.10 -5.49 7.32
N LEU A 44 0.33 -6.76 7.01
CA LEU A 44 -0.71 -7.73 6.70
C LEU A 44 -1.64 -7.99 7.89
N SER A 45 -1.08 -8.07 9.09
CA SER A 45 -1.85 -8.23 10.34
C SER A 45 -2.70 -7.00 10.63
N LEU A 46 -2.16 -5.80 10.37
CA LEU A 46 -2.90 -4.54 10.52
C LEU A 46 -4.01 -4.40 9.47
N VAL A 47 -3.81 -4.84 8.23
CA VAL A 47 -4.89 -4.95 7.22
C VAL A 47 -5.94 -5.94 7.69
N ALA A 48 -5.54 -7.14 8.13
CA ALA A 48 -6.45 -8.16 8.62
C ALA A 48 -7.28 -7.68 9.83
N ALA A 49 -6.65 -7.00 10.79
CA ALA A 49 -7.30 -6.43 11.96
C ALA A 49 -8.17 -5.22 11.58
N GLY A 50 -7.67 -4.33 10.73
CA GLY A 50 -8.35 -3.11 10.29
C GLY A 50 -9.62 -3.40 9.49
N LEU A 51 -9.61 -4.44 8.66
CA LEU A 51 -10.78 -4.91 7.89
C LEU A 51 -11.58 -6.01 8.62
N SER A 52 -11.24 -6.32 9.87
CA SER A 52 -12.02 -7.29 10.65
C SER A 52 -13.38 -6.71 11.04
N GLY A 53 -14.37 -7.59 11.20
CA GLY A 53 -15.74 -7.24 11.60
C GLY A 53 -15.86 -6.22 12.75
N PRO A 54 -15.12 -6.35 13.88
CA PRO A 54 -15.24 -5.41 14.99
C PRO A 54 -14.65 -4.03 14.68
N VAL A 55 -13.46 -3.95 14.09
CA VAL A 55 -12.82 -2.66 13.76
C VAL A 55 -13.57 -1.96 12.64
N ASP A 56 -14.03 -2.71 11.63
CA ASP A 56 -14.86 -2.15 10.57
C ASP A 56 -16.24 -1.71 11.11
N ALA A 57 -16.77 -2.36 12.14
CA ALA A 57 -17.99 -1.89 12.82
C ALA A 57 -17.78 -0.54 13.52
N LEU A 58 -16.65 -0.36 14.22
CA LEU A 58 -16.29 0.95 14.79
C LEU A 58 -16.11 2.01 13.70
N ALA A 59 -15.50 1.64 12.58
CA ALA A 59 -15.34 2.55 11.45
C ALA A 59 -16.66 2.92 10.77
N ARG A 60 -17.73 2.15 10.96
CA ARG A 60 -19.09 2.50 10.49
C ARG A 60 -19.83 3.45 11.44
N ALA A 61 -19.42 3.52 12.70
CA ALA A 61 -20.15 4.28 13.72
C ALA A 61 -20.10 5.79 13.51
N SER A 62 -19.00 6.31 12.95
CA SER A 62 -18.83 7.75 12.72
C SER A 62 -17.92 8.04 11.55
N MET A 63 -18.05 9.24 10.98
CA MET A 63 -17.12 9.73 9.96
C MET A 63 -15.70 9.82 10.52
N ALA A 64 -15.53 10.24 11.77
CA ALA A 64 -14.22 10.38 12.41
C ALA A 64 -13.49 9.02 12.53
N THR A 65 -14.17 7.98 12.99
CA THR A 65 -13.58 6.63 13.09
C THR A 65 -13.26 6.04 11.71
N ARG A 66 -14.10 6.30 10.70
CA ARG A 66 -13.80 5.94 9.32
C ARG A 66 -12.54 6.63 8.82
N THR A 67 -12.43 7.94 9.03
CA THR A 67 -11.26 8.72 8.61
C THR A 67 -10.01 8.25 9.34
N ALA A 68 -10.09 7.95 10.63
CA ALA A 68 -8.99 7.37 11.40
C ALA A 68 -8.54 6.02 10.84
N GLN A 69 -9.49 5.14 10.49
CA GLN A 69 -9.18 3.85 9.84
C GLN A 69 -8.51 4.06 8.48
N LEU A 70 -9.00 4.98 7.65
CA LEU A 70 -8.38 5.33 6.37
C LEU A 70 -6.97 5.88 6.56
N ILE A 71 -6.74 6.80 7.49
CA ILE A 71 -5.39 7.32 7.78
C ILE A 71 -4.45 6.19 8.22
N ALA A 72 -4.89 5.32 9.13
CA ALA A 72 -4.09 4.19 9.59
C ALA A 72 -3.71 3.25 8.44
N LEU A 73 -4.64 2.95 7.53
CA LEU A 73 -4.39 2.09 6.38
C LEU A 73 -3.47 2.74 5.34
N LEU A 74 -3.71 4.01 4.99
CA LEU A 74 -3.00 4.69 3.90
C LEU A 74 -1.63 5.23 4.32
N MET A 75 -1.47 5.67 5.57
CA MET A 75 -0.24 6.28 6.08
C MET A 75 0.57 5.36 6.99
N GLY A 76 -0.07 4.37 7.63
CA GLY A 76 0.63 3.36 8.43
C GLY A 76 0.87 2.08 7.64
N VAL A 77 -0.20 1.44 7.17
CA VAL A 77 -0.10 0.08 6.61
C VAL A 77 0.51 0.06 5.21
N ALA A 78 0.12 0.96 4.32
CA ALA A 78 0.67 1.01 2.96
C ALA A 78 2.20 1.19 2.90
N PRO A 79 2.85 2.11 3.64
CA PRO A 79 4.31 2.20 3.64
C PRO A 79 4.96 0.97 4.27
N LEU A 80 4.37 0.35 5.29
CA LEU A 80 4.86 -0.92 5.86
C LEU A 80 4.80 -2.07 4.83
N LEU A 81 3.73 -2.15 4.03
CA LEU A 81 3.64 -3.10 2.91
C LEU A 81 4.75 -2.86 1.88
N VAL A 82 5.01 -1.59 1.53
CA VAL A 82 6.07 -1.22 0.59
C VAL A 82 7.46 -1.52 1.15
N LEU A 83 7.71 -1.29 2.44
CA LEU A 83 8.95 -1.63 3.13
C LEU A 83 9.18 -3.14 3.14
N GLY A 84 8.12 -3.93 3.27
CA GLY A 84 8.19 -5.38 3.08
C GLY A 84 8.72 -5.81 1.71
N ALA A 85 8.63 -4.88 0.75
CA ALA A 85 9.06 -4.96 -0.64
C ALA A 85 8.77 -6.33 -1.23
N PRO A 86 7.47 -6.65 -1.40
CA PRO A 86 7.02 -7.96 -1.84
C PRO A 86 7.14 -8.14 -3.36
N GLU A 87 7.29 -7.05 -4.12
CA GLU A 87 7.37 -7.04 -5.59
C GLU A 87 8.41 -8.02 -6.17
N PRO A 88 9.67 -8.11 -5.66
CA PRO A 88 10.63 -9.10 -6.13
C PRO A 88 10.20 -10.55 -5.86
N ARG A 89 9.39 -10.80 -4.82
CA ARG A 89 8.92 -12.15 -4.46
C ARG A 89 7.69 -12.54 -5.28
N PHE A 90 6.75 -11.62 -5.50
CA PHE A 90 5.58 -11.86 -6.35
C PHE A 90 5.95 -12.00 -7.83
N ARG A 91 6.90 -11.19 -8.34
CA ARG A 91 7.42 -11.35 -9.71
C ARG A 91 8.02 -12.74 -9.98
N ARG A 92 8.62 -13.37 -8.96
CA ARG A 92 9.14 -14.74 -9.07
C ARG A 92 8.04 -15.78 -9.16
N LEU A 93 6.98 -15.59 -8.39
CA LEU A 93 5.84 -16.49 -8.39
C LEU A 93 5.09 -16.44 -9.73
N LEU A 94 5.09 -15.27 -10.37
CA LEU A 94 4.50 -15.04 -11.70
C LEU A 94 5.43 -15.42 -12.87
N ASN A 95 6.46 -16.25 -12.63
CA ASN A 95 7.35 -16.83 -13.65
C ASN A 95 7.93 -15.82 -14.67
N GLY A 96 8.64 -14.78 -14.20
CA GLY A 96 9.64 -14.04 -15.00
C GLY A 96 9.15 -13.21 -16.19
N ARG A 97 7.86 -13.22 -16.53
CA ARG A 97 7.31 -12.49 -17.68
C ARG A 97 7.00 -11.02 -17.42
N ALA A 98 7.00 -10.59 -16.16
CA ALA A 98 6.94 -9.17 -15.83
C ALA A 98 8.30 -8.56 -16.18
N ARG A 99 8.45 -8.07 -17.43
CA ARG A 99 9.53 -7.17 -17.83
C ARG A 99 9.70 -6.13 -16.72
N PRO A 100 10.93 -5.75 -16.33
CA PRO A 100 11.10 -4.62 -15.44
C PRO A 100 10.32 -3.47 -16.05
N SER A 101 9.20 -3.09 -15.42
CA SER A 101 8.44 -1.94 -15.85
C SER A 101 9.45 -0.81 -15.76
N ARG A 102 9.91 -0.34 -16.93
CA ARG A 102 10.67 0.90 -17.02
C ARG A 102 9.69 1.95 -16.56
N ARG A 103 9.70 2.23 -15.26
CA ARG A 103 8.93 3.32 -14.70
C ARG A 103 9.38 4.56 -15.48
N SER A 104 8.41 5.33 -15.93
CA SER A 104 8.68 6.60 -16.58
C SER A 104 8.63 7.67 -15.51
N PHE A 105 9.19 8.85 -15.77
CA PHE A 105 8.93 10.03 -14.93
C PHE A 105 7.42 10.34 -14.79
N ALA A 106 6.60 9.85 -15.73
CA ALA A 106 5.15 9.90 -15.63
C ALA A 106 4.55 8.99 -14.53
N THR A 107 5.24 7.92 -14.13
CA THR A 107 4.76 6.96 -13.13
C THR A 107 4.55 7.57 -11.73
N PRO A 108 5.48 8.35 -11.15
CA PRO A 108 5.24 9.03 -9.87
C PRO A 108 4.12 10.07 -9.94
N ILE A 109 4.00 10.81 -11.05
CA ILE A 109 2.92 11.78 -11.25
C ILE A 109 1.57 11.07 -11.31
N LEU A 110 1.47 9.98 -12.07
CA LEU A 110 0.26 9.17 -12.14
C LEU A 110 -0.09 8.57 -10.77
N ALA A 111 0.89 8.07 -10.03
CA ALA A 111 0.67 7.54 -8.68
C ALA A 111 0.15 8.61 -7.72
N PHE A 112 0.69 9.83 -7.80
CA PHE A 112 0.22 10.99 -7.05
C PHE A 112 -1.23 11.34 -7.43
N LEU A 113 -1.53 11.49 -8.72
CA LEU A 113 -2.88 11.86 -9.18
C LEU A 113 -3.92 10.81 -8.80
N LEU A 114 -3.61 9.52 -8.96
CA LEU A 114 -4.53 8.44 -8.60
C LEU A 114 -4.76 8.39 -7.09
N PHE A 115 -3.71 8.47 -6.27
CA PHE A 115 -3.87 8.40 -4.82
C PHE A 115 -4.65 9.60 -4.27
N ASN A 116 -4.26 10.81 -4.67
CA ASN A 116 -4.90 12.03 -4.19
C ASN A 116 -6.32 12.20 -4.75
N GLY A 117 -6.54 11.85 -6.02
CA GLY A 117 -7.87 11.84 -6.64
C GLY A 117 -8.79 10.83 -5.96
N ALA A 118 -8.28 9.65 -5.62
CA ALA A 118 -9.03 8.64 -4.88
C ALA A 118 -9.43 9.13 -3.47
N ILE A 119 -8.54 9.83 -2.76
CA ILE A 119 -8.88 10.48 -1.48
C ILE A 119 -10.05 11.45 -1.68
N VAL A 120 -9.97 12.36 -2.65
CA VAL A 120 -11.07 13.31 -2.94
C VAL A 120 -12.37 12.57 -3.23
N LEU A 121 -12.32 11.54 -4.08
CA LEU A 121 -13.47 10.69 -4.39
C LEU A 121 -14.07 10.04 -3.14
N ALA A 122 -13.25 9.62 -2.18
CA ALA A 122 -13.74 9.00 -0.95
C ALA A 122 -14.57 9.95 -0.06
N TYR A 123 -14.36 11.28 -0.20
CA TYR A 123 -15.11 12.31 0.51
C TYR A 123 -16.34 12.81 -0.26
N LEU A 124 -16.50 12.49 -1.55
CA LEU A 124 -17.70 12.88 -2.29
C LEU A 124 -18.95 12.21 -1.68
N PRO A 125 -20.04 12.95 -1.40
CA PRO A 125 -21.23 12.37 -0.75
C PRO A 125 -21.83 11.17 -1.48
N SER A 126 -21.81 11.17 -2.82
CA SER A 126 -22.30 10.06 -3.64
C SER A 126 -21.50 8.78 -3.41
N VAL A 127 -20.18 8.87 -3.47
CA VAL A 127 -19.25 7.74 -3.23
C VAL A 127 -19.29 7.33 -1.76
N TYR A 128 -19.36 8.30 -0.86
CA TYR A 128 -19.46 8.08 0.58
C TYR A 128 -20.68 7.21 0.90
N ARG A 129 -21.87 7.53 0.38
CA ARG A 129 -23.09 6.73 0.64
C ARG A 129 -22.94 5.27 0.23
N VAL A 130 -22.31 5.01 -0.92
CA VAL A 130 -22.11 3.65 -1.45
C VAL A 130 -21.07 2.87 -0.62
N THR A 131 -20.03 3.55 -0.15
CA THR A 131 -18.91 2.93 0.59
C THR A 131 -19.06 2.99 2.12
N ALA A 132 -20.05 3.73 2.61
CA ALA A 132 -20.38 3.85 4.04
C ALA A 132 -21.19 2.66 4.57
N GLY A 133 -21.98 2.01 3.71
CA GLY A 133 -22.78 0.84 4.10
C GLY A 133 -21.95 -0.43 4.32
N PRO A 134 -22.56 -1.47 4.91
CA PRO A 134 -21.98 -2.81 4.93
C PRO A 134 -22.00 -3.44 3.52
N GLY A 135 -21.10 -4.39 3.28
CA GLY A 135 -21.07 -5.19 2.06
C GLY A 135 -19.88 -4.94 1.14
N TRP A 136 -19.92 -5.56 -0.04
CA TRP A 136 -18.81 -5.61 -0.97
C TRP A 136 -18.33 -4.24 -1.53
N PRO A 137 -19.17 -3.20 -1.73
CA PRO A 137 -18.69 -1.92 -2.26
C PRO A 137 -17.72 -1.21 -1.31
N ARG A 138 -17.95 -1.33 0.00
CA ARG A 138 -17.04 -0.87 1.05
C ARG A 138 -15.71 -1.62 0.98
N GLU A 139 -15.76 -2.95 0.98
CA GLU A 139 -14.55 -3.78 0.97
C GLU A 139 -13.70 -3.50 -0.27
N LEU A 140 -14.32 -3.40 -1.45
CA LEU A 140 -13.61 -3.03 -2.68
C LEU A 140 -13.04 -1.61 -2.62
N GLY A 141 -13.79 -0.65 -2.07
CA GLY A 141 -13.28 0.71 -1.87
C GLY A 141 -12.04 0.75 -0.97
N GLN A 142 -12.05 0.01 0.14
CA GLN A 142 -10.91 -0.11 1.05
C GLN A 142 -9.71 -0.79 0.37
N ILE A 143 -9.93 -1.89 -0.35
CA ILE A 143 -8.88 -2.61 -1.08
C ILE A 143 -8.26 -1.71 -2.17
N ALA A 144 -9.10 -1.01 -2.94
CA ALA A 144 -8.65 -0.09 -3.97
C ALA A 144 -7.81 1.06 -3.37
N MET A 145 -8.25 1.65 -2.26
CA MET A 145 -7.49 2.71 -1.58
C MET A 145 -6.14 2.22 -1.07
N VAL A 146 -6.09 1.05 -0.42
CA VAL A 146 -4.82 0.46 0.04
C VAL A 146 -3.91 0.13 -1.16
N GLY A 147 -4.46 -0.35 -2.26
CA GLY A 147 -3.71 -0.61 -3.50
C GLY A 147 -3.11 0.66 -4.11
N LEU A 148 -3.88 1.74 -4.18
CA LEU A 148 -3.41 3.04 -4.67
C LEU A 148 -2.38 3.66 -3.73
N ALA A 149 -2.57 3.53 -2.42
CA ALA A 149 -1.59 3.96 -1.43
C ALA A 149 -0.29 3.16 -1.56
N TYR A 150 -0.36 1.83 -1.69
CA TYR A 150 0.82 1.01 -1.95
C TYR A 150 1.54 1.47 -3.23
N PHE A 151 0.80 1.75 -4.30
CA PHE A 151 1.38 2.22 -5.56
C PHE A 151 2.09 3.57 -5.39
N PHE A 152 1.47 4.53 -4.70
CA PHE A 152 2.06 5.83 -4.35
C PHE A 152 3.34 5.67 -3.52
N TRP A 153 3.25 4.95 -2.40
CA TRP A 153 4.39 4.75 -1.50
C TRP A 153 5.53 3.97 -2.17
N SER A 154 5.25 3.12 -3.15
CA SER A 154 6.28 2.42 -3.94
C SER A 154 7.12 3.33 -4.85
N GLN A 155 6.69 4.58 -5.08
CA GLN A 155 7.47 5.60 -5.79
C GLN A 155 8.32 6.44 -4.83
N VAL A 156 7.86 6.58 -3.59
CA VAL A 156 8.54 7.35 -2.53
C VAL A 156 9.62 6.51 -1.84
N ILE A 157 9.32 5.24 -1.54
CA ILE A 157 10.19 4.29 -0.86
C ILE A 157 10.82 3.36 -1.89
N ALA A 158 12.15 3.32 -1.94
CA ALA A 158 12.88 2.52 -2.91
C ALA A 158 12.70 1.02 -2.62
N GLN A 159 12.34 0.25 -3.64
CA GLN A 159 12.28 -1.21 -3.55
C GLN A 159 13.44 -1.84 -4.33
N PRO A 160 14.01 -2.98 -3.88
CA PRO A 160 15.19 -3.56 -4.53
C PRO A 160 15.02 -4.05 -5.97
N ALA A 161 13.78 -4.15 -6.47
CA ALA A 161 13.49 -4.49 -7.87
C ALA A 161 12.95 -3.29 -8.69
N ALA A 162 12.79 -2.13 -8.04
CA ALA A 162 12.31 -0.90 -8.65
C ALA A 162 13.04 0.28 -8.00
N GLU A 163 14.04 0.79 -8.70
CA GLU A 163 14.76 1.99 -8.31
C GLU A 163 13.78 3.17 -8.18
N CYS A 164 13.94 3.98 -7.13
CA CYS A 164 13.18 5.22 -7.01
C CYS A 164 13.63 6.20 -8.08
N GLN A 165 12.70 6.65 -8.91
CA GLN A 165 12.99 7.60 -9.98
C GLN A 165 12.91 9.06 -9.53
N LEU A 166 12.26 9.32 -8.39
CA LEU A 166 12.21 10.65 -7.80
C LEU A 166 13.54 10.97 -7.12
N SER A 167 14.09 12.14 -7.45
CA SER A 167 15.15 12.79 -6.69
C SER A 167 14.71 13.01 -5.24
N HIS A 168 15.67 13.19 -4.33
CA HIS A 168 15.37 13.43 -2.92
C HIS A 168 14.42 14.62 -2.72
N LEU A 169 14.62 15.70 -3.48
CA LEU A 169 13.73 16.86 -3.52
C LEU A 169 12.34 16.51 -4.08
N GLY A 170 12.26 15.75 -5.17
CA GLY A 170 10.98 15.33 -5.74
C GLY A 170 10.13 14.52 -4.74
N ARG A 171 10.76 13.68 -3.92
CA ARG A 171 10.06 12.94 -2.85
C ARG A 171 9.53 13.88 -1.77
N ALA A 172 10.34 14.85 -1.34
CA ALA A 172 9.92 15.84 -0.36
C ALA A 172 8.74 16.68 -0.88
N VAL A 173 8.78 17.12 -2.13
CA VAL A 173 7.70 17.90 -2.76
C VAL A 173 6.42 17.08 -2.88
N VAL A 174 6.50 15.84 -3.34
CA VAL A 174 5.33 14.94 -3.45
C VAL A 174 4.71 14.66 -2.09
N LEU A 175 5.53 14.38 -1.07
CA LEU A 175 5.08 14.19 0.30
C LEU A 175 4.45 15.48 0.87
N PHE A 176 5.09 16.62 0.63
CA PHE A 176 4.59 17.92 1.07
C PHE A 176 3.23 18.24 0.43
N LEU A 177 3.10 18.09 -0.89
CA LEU A 177 1.84 18.31 -1.61
C LEU A 177 0.74 17.37 -1.14
N SER A 178 1.04 16.08 -0.97
CA SER A 178 0.07 15.12 -0.43
C SER A 178 -0.31 15.42 1.02
N SER A 179 0.62 15.92 1.84
CA SER A 179 0.32 16.36 3.21
C SER A 179 -0.50 17.66 3.24
N ALA A 180 -0.26 18.58 2.31
CA ALA A 180 -0.98 19.84 2.20
C ALA A 180 -2.44 19.63 1.78
N GLN A 181 -2.71 18.62 0.96
CA GLN A 181 -4.07 18.24 0.60
C GLN A 181 -4.93 17.84 1.80
N LEU A 182 -4.35 17.17 2.81
CA LEU A 182 -5.08 16.80 4.03
C LEU A 182 -5.59 18.05 4.77
N ARG A 183 -4.79 19.14 4.81
CA ARG A 183 -5.20 20.42 5.39
C ARG A 183 -6.31 21.11 4.60
N ILE A 184 -6.32 21.00 3.28
CA ILE A 184 -7.37 21.62 2.43
C ILE A 184 -8.73 20.93 2.63
N LEU A 185 -8.72 19.64 2.95
CA LEU A 185 -9.93 18.87 3.27
C LEU A 185 -10.41 19.08 4.72
N GLY A 186 -9.74 19.93 5.51
CA GLY A 186 -10.15 20.24 6.88
C GLY A 186 -9.93 19.09 7.87
N VAL A 187 -8.93 18.24 7.63
CA VAL A 187 -8.48 17.16 8.53
C VAL A 187 -7.11 17.48 9.11
#